data_AF-A0A7Y5WXG6-F1
#
_entry.id   AF-A0A7Y5WXG6-F1
#
_cell.length_a   1.000
_cell.length_b   1.000
_cell.length_c   1.000
_cell.angle_alpha   90.00
_cell.angle_beta   90.00
_cell.angle_gamma   90.00
#
_symmetry.space_group_name_H-M   'P 1'
#
loop_
_entity.id
_entity.type
_entity.pdbx_description
1 polymer ?
#
loop_
_entity_poly.entity_id
_entity_poly.type
_entity_poly.pdbx_seq_one_letter_code
_entity_poly.pdbx_strand_id
1 'polypeptide(L)' 'ALAGAAEARWDLDLLDCEVRASQRRRRVVASALATGRVTKWDHPDGDARYIDTGDDFWSTLERARRP' A
#
# COMPACT_ATOMS: atom_id res chain seq x y z
N ALA A 1 -19.86 19.27 20.95
CA ALA A 1 -18.74 18.61 21.66
C ALA A 1 -17.68 18.09 20.69
N LEU A 2 -18.00 17.21 19.74
CA LEU A 2 -17.02 16.63 18.81
C LEU A 2 -16.38 17.64 17.84
N ALA A 3 -17.15 18.59 17.29
CA ALA A 3 -16.63 19.62 16.39
C ALA A 3 -15.54 20.48 17.06
N GLY A 4 -15.79 20.97 18.29
CA GLY A 4 -14.80 21.74 19.04
C GLY A 4 -13.55 20.93 19.43
N ALA A 5 -13.69 19.63 19.68
CA ALA A 5 -12.54 18.76 19.90
C ALA A 5 -11.71 18.54 18.62
N ALA A 6 -12.34 18.56 17.44
CA ALA A 6 -11.67 18.46 16.16
C ALA A 6 -10.91 19.75 15.83
N GLU A 7 -11.55 20.91 15.98
CA GLU A 7 -10.92 22.23 15.78
C GLU A 7 -9.72 22.46 16.72
N ALA A 8 -9.80 21.99 17.96
CA ALA A 8 -8.71 22.10 18.92
C ALA A 8 -7.50 21.19 18.59
N ARG A 9 -7.73 20.09 17.86
CA ARG A 9 -6.71 19.09 17.56
C ARG A 9 -6.07 19.29 16.19
N TRP A 10 -6.83 19.79 15.22
CA TRP A 10 -6.40 19.86 13.83
C TRP A 10 -6.64 21.22 13.23
N ASP A 11 -5.59 21.76 12.62
CA ASP A 11 -5.71 22.83 11.64
C ASP A 11 -6.12 22.21 10.30
N LEU A 12 -7.41 22.31 9.97
CA LEU A 12 -7.97 21.71 8.77
C LEU A 12 -7.55 22.44 7.49
N ASP A 13 -7.30 23.75 7.58
CA ASP A 13 -6.86 24.55 6.44
C ASP A 13 -5.40 24.23 6.08
N LEU A 14 -4.54 24.09 7.08
CA LEU A 14 -3.17 23.59 6.89
C LEU A 14 -3.18 22.18 6.31
N LEU A 15 -4.02 21.29 6.85
CA LEU A 15 -4.13 19.91 6.36
C LEU A 15 -4.58 19.85 4.89
N ASP A 16 -5.58 20.65 4.49
CA ASP A 16 -6.02 20.72 3.09
C ASP A 16 -4.87 21.20 2.17
N CYS A 17 -4.15 22.24 2.58
CA CYS A 17 -2.99 22.75 1.85
C CYS A 17 -1.91 21.66 1.66
N GLU A 18 -1.55 20.96 2.73
CA GLU A 18 -0.51 19.92 2.70
C GLU A 18 -0.92 18.71 1.87
N VAL A 19 -2.18 18.28 1.98
CA VAL A 19 -2.74 17.18 1.20
C VAL A 19 -2.71 17.53 -0.29
N ARG A 20 -3.16 18.73 -0.68
CA ARG A 20 -3.12 19.18 -2.08
C ARG A 20 -1.70 19.27 -2.60
N ALA A 21 -0.76 19.79 -1.82
CA ALA A 21 0.64 19.85 -2.20
C ALA A 21 1.23 18.44 -2.42
N SER A 22 0.90 17.49 -1.54
CA SER A 22 1.29 16.08 -1.66
C SER A 22 0.71 15.43 -2.92
N GLN A 23 -0.58 15.66 -3.20
CA GLN A 23 -1.24 15.15 -4.40
C GLN A 23 -0.60 15.72 -5.68
N ARG A 24 -0.34 17.03 -5.74
CA ARG A 24 0.30 17.68 -6.89
C ARG A 24 1.67 17.08 -7.17
N ARG A 25 2.51 16.91 -6.14
CA ARG A 25 3.83 16.28 -6.28
C ARG A 25 3.73 14.85 -6.83
N ARG A 26 2.83 14.04 -6.27
CA ARG A 26 2.66 12.64 -6.68
C ARG A 26 2.11 12.49 -8.10
N ARG A 27 1.21 13.37 -8.56
CA ARG A 27 0.71 13.33 -9.96
C ARG A 27 1.83 13.47 -10.98
N VAL A 28 2.76 14.40 -10.75
CA VAL A 28 3.92 14.60 -11.64
C VAL A 28 4.81 13.37 -11.65
N VAL A 29 5.18 12.86 -10.47
CA VAL A 29 6.06 11.69 -10.34
C VAL A 29 5.41 10.43 -10.92
N ALA A 30 4.14 10.17 -10.62
CA ALA A 30 3.41 9.01 -11.12
C ALA A 30 3.32 9.04 -12.66
N SER A 31 3.05 10.21 -13.25
CA SER A 31 3.04 10.37 -14.70
C SER A 31 4.41 10.04 -15.32
N ALA A 32 5.51 10.42 -14.69
CA ALA A 32 6.85 10.11 -15.18
C ALA A 32 7.18 8.62 -15.04
N LEU A 33 6.89 8.02 -13.88
CA LEU A 33 7.14 6.59 -13.60
C LEU A 33 6.30 5.65 -14.47
N ALA A 34 5.16 6.11 -14.98
CA ALA A 34 4.32 5.36 -15.92
C ALA A 34 4.90 5.28 -17.35
N THR A 35 5.95 6.03 -17.66
CA THR A 35 6.58 6.04 -18.99
C THR A 35 7.85 5.20 -19.01
N GLY A 36 8.08 4.47 -20.11
CA GLY A 36 9.26 3.60 -20.28
C GLY A 36 9.15 2.28 -19.51
N ARG A 37 10.21 1.87 -18.81
CA ARG A 37 10.23 0.63 -18.04
C ARG A 37 9.64 0.85 -16.65
N VAL A 38 8.43 0.34 -16.44
CA VAL A 38 7.76 0.39 -15.14
C VAL A 38 8.42 -0.59 -14.16
N THR A 39 8.83 -0.08 -12.99
CA THR A 39 9.36 -0.90 -11.89
C THR A 39 8.29 -1.09 -10.84
N LYS A 40 8.02 -2.34 -10.45
CA LYS A 40 7.07 -2.67 -9.38
C LYS A 40 7.67 -2.41 -8.01
N TRP A 41 6.85 -1.92 -7.09
CA TRP A 41 7.19 -1.74 -5.67
C TRP A 41 6.43 -2.70 -4.75
N ASP A 42 5.70 -3.64 -5.35
CA ASP A 42 5.01 -4.68 -4.61
C ASP A 42 6.02 -5.46 -3.77
N HIS A 43 5.70 -5.71 -2.50
CA HIS A 43 6.45 -6.67 -1.71
C HIS A 43 6.30 -8.03 -2.40
N PRO A 44 7.39 -8.80 -2.60
CA PRO A 44 7.27 -10.12 -3.19
C PRO A 44 6.31 -10.95 -2.35
N ASP A 45 5.49 -11.76 -3.02
CA ASP A 45 4.75 -12.80 -2.32
C ASP A 45 5.77 -13.65 -1.56
N GLY A 46 5.48 -13.95 -0.28
CA GLY A 46 6.32 -14.81 0.52
C GLY A 46 6.53 -16.14 -0.20
N ASP A 47 7.68 -16.78 0.04
CA ASP A 47 7.83 -18.16 -0.41
C ASP A 47 6.68 -18.97 0.18
N ALA A 48 5.93 -19.67 -0.68
CA ALA A 48 4.87 -20.61 -0.30
C ALA A 48 5.43 -21.88 0.38
N ARG A 49 6.43 -21.71 1.25
CA ARG A 49 7.08 -22.72 2.08
C ARG A 49 6.21 -23.13 3.27
N TYR A 50 5.24 -22.30 3.65
CA TYR A 50 4.30 -22.57 4.74
C TYR A 50 2.88 -22.24 4.28
N ILE A 51 1.90 -22.87 4.93
CA ILE A 51 0.46 -22.74 4.63
C ILE A 51 -0.02 -21.38 5.17
N ASP A 52 -0.56 -20.53 4.30
CA ASP A 52 -1.14 -19.25 4.67
C ASP A 52 -2.69 -19.30 4.71
N THR A 53 -3.31 -18.26 5.25
CA THR A 53 -4.75 -18.12 5.40
C THR A 53 -5.41 -17.94 4.04
N GLY A 54 -6.12 -18.98 3.58
CA GLY A 54 -6.77 -19.01 2.27
C GLY A 54 -6.13 -20.01 1.29
N ASP A 55 -4.99 -20.59 1.64
CA ASP A 55 -4.40 -21.68 0.88
C ASP A 55 -5.15 -22.99 1.12
N ASP A 56 -5.25 -23.81 0.07
CA ASP A 56 -5.61 -25.21 0.25
C ASP A 56 -4.44 -25.95 0.91
N PHE A 57 -4.72 -26.43 2.12
CA PHE A 57 -3.77 -27.11 2.99
C PHE A 57 -3.08 -28.30 2.27
N TRP A 58 -3.86 -29.10 1.52
CA TRP A 58 -3.36 -30.34 0.93
C TRP A 58 -2.42 -30.10 -0.25
N SER A 59 -2.80 -29.22 -1.17
CA SER A 59 -1.94 -28.87 -2.32
C SER A 59 -0.64 -28.17 -1.91
N THR A 60 -0.63 -27.42 -0.80
CA THR A 60 0.59 -26.82 -0.26
C THR A 60 1.53 -27.85 0.35
N LEU A 61 0.99 -28.82 1.09
CA LEU A 61 1.76 -29.92 1.68
C LEU A 61 2.39 -30.82 0.61
N GLU A 62 1.64 -31.16 -0.45
CA GLU A 62 2.14 -31.96 -1.58
C GLU A 62 3.31 -31.28 -2.30
N ARG A 63 3.23 -29.96 -2.51
CA ARG A 63 4.25 -29.16 -3.19
C ARG A 63 5.52 -28.95 -2.37
N ALA A 64 5.40 -28.85 -1.04
CA ALA A 64 6.55 -28.76 -0.14
C ALA A 64 7.32 -30.08 -0.04
N ARG A 65 6.65 -31.19 -0.31
CA ARG A 65 7.20 -32.54 -0.28
C ARG A 65 7.93 -32.85 -1.60
N ARG A 66 9.08 -32.21 -1.85
CA ARG A 66 10.04 -32.73 -2.85
C ARG A 66 10.69 -34.03 -2.33
N PRO A 67 11.10 -34.96 -3.22
CA PRO A 67 11.81 -36.18 -2.81
C PRO A 67 13.13 -35.89 -2.09
#